data_AF-A0A6N9PBI3-F1
#
_entry.id   AF-A0A6N9PBI3-F1
#
_cell.length_a   1.000
_cell.length_b   1.000
_cell.length_c   1.000
_cell.angle_alpha   90.00
_cell.angle_beta   90.00
_cell.angle_gamma   90.00
#
_symmetry.space_group_name_H-M   'P 1'
#
loop_
_entity.id
_entity.type
_entity.pdbx_description
1 polymer ?
#
loop_
_entity_poly.entity_id
_entity_poly.type
_entity_poly.pdbx_seq_one_letter_code
_entity_poly.pdbx_strand_id
1 'polypeptide(L)'
;MGMTRSKQIKAGLQKSFRNGKSAKASTVCYGYRVTAKGDLIVYPPEAIYVFHIFERFAAGDSLGKISASLARMDVPSPTGKEIWSKETISKILNNEKYLGNVVLGKTQSQNDVQVKNNDLDTKTVMMSHHPAIITKELYELVQMEKKRRCCSHDK
;
A
#
# COMPACT_ATOMS: atom_id res chain seq x y z
N MET A 1 -28.90 -22.64 -10.64
CA MET A 1 -28.64 -21.31 -10.03
C MET A 1 -27.51 -20.64 -10.80
N GLY A 2 -27.83 -19.59 -11.59
CA GLY A 2 -26.84 -18.86 -12.39
C GLY A 2 -25.94 -17.99 -11.52
N MET A 3 -24.63 -18.09 -11.72
CA MET A 3 -23.64 -17.29 -11.01
C MET A 3 -23.74 -15.82 -11.47
N THR A 4 -23.98 -14.87 -10.56
CA THR A 4 -24.12 -13.44 -10.88
C THR A 4 -22.84 -12.86 -11.49
N ARG A 5 -22.93 -11.84 -12.37
CA ARG A 5 -21.77 -11.19 -13.01
C ARG A 5 -20.67 -10.81 -12.01
N SER A 6 -21.04 -10.28 -10.85
CA SER A 6 -20.10 -9.90 -9.78
C SER A 6 -19.34 -11.10 -9.19
N LYS A 7 -20.00 -12.27 -9.07
CA LYS A 7 -19.35 -13.51 -8.64
C LYS A 7 -18.37 -14.03 -9.69
N GLN A 8 -18.70 -13.92 -10.98
CA GLN A 8 -17.80 -14.28 -12.08
C GLN A 8 -16.56 -13.37 -12.14
N ILE A 9 -16.73 -12.06 -11.96
CA ILE A 9 -15.62 -11.10 -11.88
C ILE A 9 -14.73 -11.39 -10.65
N LYS A 10 -15.32 -11.67 -9.48
CA LYS A 10 -14.57 -12.03 -8.26
C LYS A 10 -13.77 -13.32 -8.46
N ALA A 11 -14.37 -14.34 -9.06
CA ALA A 11 -13.70 -15.60 -9.40
C ALA A 11 -12.57 -15.39 -10.43
N GLY A 12 -12.77 -14.54 -11.44
CA GLY A 12 -11.75 -14.16 -12.41
C GLY A 12 -10.57 -13.44 -11.77
N LEU A 13 -10.82 -12.45 -10.90
CA LEU A 13 -9.76 -11.79 -10.14
C LEU A 13 -9.01 -12.77 -9.23
N GLN A 14 -9.72 -13.68 -8.55
CA GLN A 14 -9.11 -14.67 -7.65
C GLN A 14 -8.27 -15.69 -8.43
N LYS A 15 -8.72 -16.11 -9.62
CA LYS A 15 -7.96 -16.99 -10.52
C LYS A 15 -6.73 -16.30 -11.09
N SER A 16 -6.84 -15.06 -11.55
CA SER A 16 -5.70 -14.27 -12.02
C SER A 16 -4.72 -13.92 -10.88
N PHE A 17 -5.21 -13.80 -9.65
CA PHE A 17 -4.36 -13.62 -8.47
C PHE A 17 -3.55 -14.87 -8.14
N ARG A 18 -4.19 -16.04 -8.13
CA ARG A 18 -3.51 -17.33 -7.97
C ARG A 18 -2.48 -17.59 -9.07
N ASN A 19 -2.72 -17.08 -10.27
CA ASN A 19 -1.79 -17.17 -11.40
C ASN A 19 -0.75 -16.03 -11.46
N GLY A 20 -0.70 -15.10 -10.49
CA GLY A 20 0.25 -13.98 -10.45
C GLY A 20 -0.01 -12.84 -11.47
N LYS A 21 -1.06 -12.94 -12.30
CA LYS A 21 -1.41 -11.99 -13.38
C LYS A 21 -2.49 -10.99 -12.99
N SER A 22 -2.59 -10.60 -11.72
CA SER A 22 -3.63 -9.67 -11.29
C SER A 22 -3.25 -8.22 -11.61
N ALA A 23 -4.14 -7.47 -12.27
CA ALA A 23 -3.95 -6.03 -12.52
C ALA A 23 -3.66 -5.22 -11.23
N LYS A 24 -4.16 -5.68 -10.08
CA LYS A 24 -3.84 -5.10 -8.76
C LYS A 24 -2.42 -5.40 -8.30
N ALA A 25 -1.88 -6.58 -8.61
CA ALA A 25 -0.48 -6.91 -8.35
C ALA A 25 0.43 -6.06 -9.24
N SER A 26 0.08 -5.90 -10.51
CA SER A 26 0.84 -5.14 -11.51
C SER A 26 0.78 -3.60 -11.39
N THR A 27 -0.07 -3.04 -10.52
CA THR A 27 -0.10 -1.58 -10.28
C THR A 27 1.20 -1.14 -9.61
N VAL A 28 1.99 -0.32 -10.32
CA VAL A 28 3.29 0.18 -9.86
C VAL A 28 3.09 1.18 -8.73
N CYS A 29 3.77 0.93 -7.60
CA CYS A 29 3.84 1.89 -6.48
C CYS A 29 5.17 2.64 -6.55
N TYR A 30 5.20 3.84 -5.98
CA TYR A 30 6.43 4.61 -5.84
C TYR A 30 7.51 3.78 -5.11
N GLY A 31 8.76 3.83 -5.54
CA GLY A 31 9.80 2.92 -5.02
C GLY A 31 9.89 1.58 -5.74
N TYR A 32 8.99 1.30 -6.69
CA TYR A 32 9.02 0.09 -7.51
C TYR A 32 9.01 0.41 -9.00
N ARG A 33 9.51 -0.55 -9.80
CA ARG A 33 9.44 -0.55 -11.26
C ARG A 33 9.04 -1.94 -11.74
N VAL A 34 8.45 -1.99 -12.93
CA VAL A 34 8.10 -3.25 -13.60
C VAL A 34 9.21 -3.58 -14.58
N THR A 35 9.71 -4.81 -14.52
CA THR A 35 10.70 -5.32 -15.48
C THR A 35 10.02 -5.67 -16.81
N ALA A 36 10.81 -5.89 -17.86
CA ALA A 36 10.30 -6.37 -19.15
C ALA A 36 9.52 -7.69 -19.06
N LYS A 37 9.72 -8.48 -17.98
CA LYS A 37 9.02 -9.74 -17.71
C LYS A 37 7.69 -9.56 -16.98
N GLY A 38 7.37 -8.34 -16.53
CA GLY A 38 6.16 -8.03 -15.77
C GLY A 38 6.34 -8.12 -14.24
N ASP A 39 7.53 -8.45 -13.76
CA ASP A 39 7.84 -8.54 -12.33
C ASP A 39 8.06 -7.17 -11.69
N LEU A 40 7.57 -6.99 -10.47
CA LEU A 40 7.76 -5.76 -9.70
C LEU A 40 9.09 -5.83 -8.93
N ILE A 41 10.01 -4.92 -9.22
CA ILE A 41 11.33 -4.83 -8.56
C ILE A 41 11.46 -3.51 -7.82
N VAL A 42 12.24 -3.51 -6.74
CA VAL A 42 12.56 -2.30 -5.98
C VAL A 42 13.43 -1.39 -6.84
N TYR A 43 13.10 -0.09 -6.85
CA TYR A 43 13.90 0.94 -7.49
C TYR A 43 14.59 1.77 -6.40
N PRO A 44 15.88 1.51 -6.12
CA PRO A 44 16.58 2.09 -4.97
C PRO A 44 16.47 3.62 -4.85
N PRO A 45 16.59 4.41 -5.93
CA PRO A 45 16.52 5.87 -5.84
C PRO A 45 15.20 6.41 -5.27
N GLU A 46 14.09 5.69 -5.44
CA GLU A 46 12.80 6.08 -4.84
C GLU A 46 12.52 5.32 -3.53
N ALA A 47 12.99 4.08 -3.43
CA ALA A 47 12.76 3.21 -2.29
C ALA A 47 13.36 3.77 -1.00
N ILE A 48 14.51 4.47 -1.08
CA ILE A 48 15.12 5.14 0.07
C ILE A 48 14.18 6.18 0.70
N TYR A 49 13.40 6.90 -0.11
CA TYR A 49 12.47 7.91 0.37
C TYR A 49 11.22 7.28 0.97
N VAL A 50 10.76 6.16 0.41
CA VAL A 50 9.71 5.36 1.03
C VAL A 50 10.16 4.90 2.42
N PHE A 51 11.34 4.30 2.54
CA PHE A 51 11.88 3.85 3.82
C PHE A 51 11.99 5.02 4.82
N HIS A 52 12.54 6.16 4.38
CA HIS A 52 12.62 7.38 5.18
C HIS A 52 11.25 7.86 5.68
N ILE A 53 10.20 7.83 4.84
CA ILE A 53 8.84 8.21 5.25
C ILE A 53 8.34 7.32 6.40
N PHE A 54 8.57 6.01 6.31
CA PHE A 54 8.17 5.06 7.36
C PHE A 54 8.95 5.29 8.66
N GLU A 55 10.27 5.43 8.58
CA GLU A 55 11.11 5.71 9.75
C GLU A 55 10.73 7.01 10.45
N ARG A 56 10.61 8.12 9.71
CA ARG A 56 10.27 9.43 10.30
C ARG A 56 8.91 9.41 10.95
N PHE A 57 7.94 8.73 10.35
CA PHE A 57 6.62 8.60 10.95
C PHE A 57 6.67 7.75 12.23
N ALA A 58 7.38 6.62 12.21
CA ALA A 58 7.58 5.78 13.39
C ALA A 58 8.31 6.53 14.53
N ALA A 59 9.23 7.43 14.19
CA ALA A 59 9.91 8.32 15.13
C ALA A 59 9.02 9.47 15.69
N GLY A 60 7.75 9.54 15.30
CA GLY A 60 6.81 10.53 15.83
C GLY A 60 6.65 11.80 14.99
N ASP A 61 7.23 11.89 13.79
CA ASP A 61 7.02 13.08 12.96
C ASP A 61 5.57 13.17 12.44
N SER A 62 5.09 14.40 12.25
CA SER A 62 3.79 14.66 11.60
C SER A 62 3.90 14.52 10.08
N LEU A 63 2.78 14.25 9.41
CA LEU A 63 2.75 14.18 7.94
C LEU A 63 3.25 15.48 7.28
N GLY A 64 3.01 16.63 7.92
CA GLY A 64 3.53 17.92 7.46
C GLY A 64 5.05 18.02 7.59
N LYS A 65 5.62 17.55 8.71
CA LYS A 65 7.07 17.55 8.92
C LYS A 65 7.80 16.63 7.94
N ILE A 66 7.20 15.47 7.65
CA ILE A 66 7.72 14.54 6.63
C ILE A 66 7.65 15.18 5.24
N SER A 67 6.53 15.80 4.87
CA SER A 67 6.39 16.53 3.60
C SER A 67 7.45 17.62 3.45
N ALA A 68 7.66 18.44 4.48
CA ALA A 68 8.68 19.48 4.47
C ALA A 68 10.11 18.92 4.46
N SER A 69 10.34 17.72 4.99
CA SER A 69 11.63 17.02 4.91
C SER A 69 11.91 16.58 3.47
N LEU A 70 10.91 15.98 2.81
CA LEU A 70 11.02 15.53 1.40
C LEU A 70 11.23 16.70 0.44
N ALA A 71 10.51 17.81 0.64
CA ALA A 71 10.68 19.02 -0.16
C ALA A 71 12.09 19.62 0.00
N ARG A 72 12.66 19.61 1.22
CA ARG A 72 14.04 20.06 1.47
C ARG A 72 15.11 19.16 0.85
N MET A 73 14.77 17.91 0.55
CA MET A 73 15.66 16.98 -0.15
C MET A 73 15.47 17.03 -1.67
N ASP A 74 14.69 17.98 -2.19
CA ASP A 74 14.35 18.10 -3.63
C ASP A 74 13.75 16.82 -4.22
N VAL A 75 12.97 16.10 -3.41
CA VAL A 75 12.36 14.83 -3.83
C VAL A 75 10.97 15.09 -4.41
N PRO A 76 10.77 14.91 -5.73
CA PRO A 76 9.47 15.07 -6.33
C PRO A 76 8.52 13.94 -5.90
N SER A 77 7.26 14.28 -5.76
CA SER A 77 6.20 13.33 -5.43
C SER A 77 5.99 12.32 -6.56
N PRO A 78 5.26 11.21 -6.32
CA PRO A 78 4.93 10.26 -7.37
C PRO A 78 4.21 10.88 -8.57
N THR A 79 3.60 12.06 -8.41
CA THR A 79 2.91 12.81 -9.47
C THR A 79 3.76 13.97 -10.01
N GLY A 80 5.06 14.03 -9.69
CA GLY A 80 5.98 15.09 -10.12
C GLY A 80 5.83 16.44 -9.40
N LYS A 81 5.15 16.48 -8.24
CA LYS A 81 5.01 17.72 -7.46
C LYS A 81 6.17 17.89 -6.48
N GLU A 82 6.68 19.11 -6.34
CA GLU A 82 7.75 19.43 -5.38
C GLU A 82 7.32 19.18 -3.94
N ILE A 83 6.07 19.52 -3.61
CA ILE A 83 5.52 19.34 -2.26
C ILE A 83 4.62 18.11 -2.21
N TRP A 84 4.93 17.20 -1.29
CA TRP A 84 4.15 15.99 -1.05
C TRP A 84 2.90 16.32 -0.22
N SER A 85 1.72 16.05 -0.75
CA SER A 85 0.49 16.20 0.01
C SER A 85 0.44 15.19 1.18
N LYS A 86 -0.13 15.62 2.31
CA LYS A 86 -0.33 14.74 3.50
C LYS A 86 -1.09 13.47 3.15
N GLU A 87 -2.05 13.55 2.22
CA GLU A 87 -2.81 12.40 1.75
C GLU A 87 -1.92 11.38 1.03
N THR A 88 -1.00 11.82 0.17
CA THR A 88 -0.05 10.94 -0.53
C THR A 88 0.83 10.17 0.46
N ILE A 89 1.39 10.88 1.45
CA ILE A 89 2.21 10.28 2.51
C ILE A 89 1.37 9.29 3.33
N SER A 90 0.14 9.66 3.69
CA SER A 90 -0.78 8.77 4.41
C SER A 90 -1.09 7.50 3.60
N LYS A 91 -1.36 7.62 2.29
CA LYS A 91 -1.58 6.48 1.39
C LYS A 91 -0.37 5.54 1.37
N ILE A 92 0.85 6.08 1.34
CA ILE A 92 2.09 5.29 1.40
C ILE A 92 2.20 4.52 2.72
N LEU A 93 1.99 5.18 3.86
CA LEU A 93 2.06 4.57 5.18
C LEU A 93 0.98 3.50 5.45
N ASN A 94 -0.05 3.39 4.60
CA ASN A 94 -1.11 2.38 4.68
C ASN A 94 -0.95 1.27 3.62
N ASN A 95 0.07 1.36 2.76
CA ASN A 95 0.24 0.44 1.66
C ASN A 95 1.09 -0.77 2.07
N GLU A 96 0.41 -1.88 2.36
CA GLU A 96 1.04 -3.17 2.69
C GLU A 96 1.92 -3.74 1.56
N LYS A 97 1.83 -3.21 0.32
CA LYS A 97 2.73 -3.62 -0.77
C LYS A 97 4.21 -3.40 -0.45
N TYR A 98 4.53 -2.44 0.42
CA TYR A 98 5.92 -2.18 0.81
C TYR A 98 6.53 -3.31 1.66
N LEU A 99 5.70 -4.20 2.22
CA LEU A 99 6.13 -5.42 2.92
C LEU A 99 6.46 -6.59 1.99
N GLY A 100 6.37 -6.41 0.67
CA GLY A 100 6.48 -7.51 -0.29
C GLY A 100 5.23 -8.39 -0.37
N ASN A 101 4.15 -8.00 0.31
CA ASN A 101 2.91 -8.75 0.37
C ASN A 101 1.87 -8.15 -0.59
N VAL A 102 1.15 -8.99 -1.32
CA VAL A 102 -0.02 -8.55 -2.09
C VAL A 102 -1.27 -9.17 -1.45
N VAL A 103 -2.24 -8.35 -1.12
CA VAL A 103 -3.51 -8.77 -0.52
C VAL A 103 -4.63 -8.53 -1.51
N LEU A 104 -5.37 -9.57 -1.86
CA LEU A 104 -6.55 -9.48 -2.69
C LEU A 104 -7.83 -9.75 -1.88
N GLY A 105 -8.91 -9.04 -2.21
CA GLY A 105 -10.20 -9.16 -1.51
C GLY A 105 -10.41 -8.20 -0.33
N LYS A 106 -9.63 -7.11 -0.20
CA LYS A 106 -9.81 -6.10 0.88
C LYS A 106 -11.17 -5.38 0.87
N THR A 107 -11.84 -5.32 -0.27
CA THR A 107 -13.13 -4.64 -0.46
C THR A 107 -14.08 -5.58 -1.19
N GLN A 108 -15.31 -5.67 -0.69
CA GLN A 108 -16.42 -6.36 -1.33
C GLN A 108 -17.47 -5.33 -1.73
N SER A 109 -17.95 -5.40 -2.97
CA SER A 109 -19.10 -4.58 -3.38
C SER A 109 -20.36 -5.24 -2.87
N GLN A 110 -21.10 -4.53 -2.02
CA GLN A 110 -22.45 -4.89 -1.61
C GLN A 110 -23.37 -3.74 -2.03
N ASN A 111 -24.35 -4.01 -2.90
CA ASN A 111 -25.34 -3.02 -3.38
C ASN A 111 -24.71 -1.72 -3.91
N ASP A 112 -23.77 -1.82 -4.87
CA ASP A 112 -23.03 -0.69 -5.46
C ASP A 112 -22.15 0.14 -4.50
N VAL A 113 -22.08 -0.22 -3.22
CA VAL A 113 -21.18 0.38 -2.24
C VAL A 113 -19.95 -0.51 -2.02
N GLN A 114 -18.75 0.07 -2.10
CA GLN A 114 -17.52 -0.62 -1.75
C GLN A 114 -17.35 -0.65 -0.22
N VAL A 115 -17.60 -1.82 0.37
CA VAL A 115 -17.45 -2.03 1.81
C VAL A 115 -16.15 -2.79 2.08
N LYS A 116 -15.43 -2.41 3.14
CA LYS A 116 -14.25 -3.17 3.59
C LYS A 116 -14.70 -4.59 3.92
N ASN A 117 -14.06 -5.56 3.29
CA ASN A 117 -14.37 -6.97 3.53
C ASN A 117 -13.61 -7.43 4.79
N ASN A 118 -14.36 -7.70 5.86
CA ASN A 118 -13.83 -8.19 7.13
C ASN A 118 -13.70 -9.72 7.17
N ASP A 119 -14.25 -10.41 6.18
CA ASP A 119 -14.19 -11.86 6.09
C ASP A 119 -12.77 -12.33 5.74
N LEU A 120 -12.17 -13.10 6.64
CA LEU A 120 -10.80 -13.60 6.51
C LEU A 120 -10.68 -14.70 5.44
N ASP A 121 -11.74 -15.50 5.26
CA ASP A 121 -11.79 -16.65 4.33
C ASP A 121 -11.73 -16.21 2.86
N THR A 122 -12.27 -15.04 2.55
CA THR A 122 -12.21 -14.45 1.20
C THR A 122 -10.98 -13.58 0.92
N LYS A 123 -10.10 -13.35 1.90
CA LYS A 123 -8.82 -12.65 1.71
C LYS A 123 -7.74 -13.63 1.27
N THR A 124 -7.25 -13.47 0.04
CA THR A 124 -6.06 -14.19 -0.41
C THR A 124 -4.84 -13.27 -0.25
N VAL A 125 -3.87 -13.69 0.56
CA VAL A 125 -2.59 -12.98 0.73
C VAL A 125 -1.51 -13.78 0.02
N MET A 126 -0.84 -13.19 -0.96
CA MET A 126 0.43 -13.70 -1.48
C MET A 126 1.55 -13.02 -0.70
N MET A 127 2.18 -13.78 0.19
CA MET A 127 3.35 -13.33 0.93
C MET A 127 4.61 -13.38 0.04
N SER A 128 5.51 -12.41 0.22
CA SER A 128 6.81 -12.35 -0.49
C SER A 128 6.71 -12.47 -2.02
N HIS A 129 5.71 -11.81 -2.62
CA HIS A 129 5.53 -11.78 -4.07
C HIS A 129 6.62 -10.94 -4.78
N HIS A 130 7.13 -9.91 -4.10
CA HIS A 130 8.18 -9.03 -4.61
C HIS A 130 9.06 -8.52 -3.44
N PRO A 131 10.24 -7.94 -3.71
CA PRO A 131 11.15 -7.55 -2.63
C PRO A 131 10.53 -6.46 -1.75
N ALA A 132 10.57 -6.66 -0.44
CA ALA A 132 10.07 -5.70 0.53
C ALA A 132 11.00 -4.48 0.62
N ILE A 133 10.42 -3.28 0.73
CA ILE A 133 11.15 -2.04 1.03
C ILE A 133 11.21 -1.81 2.55
N ILE A 134 10.18 -2.24 3.28
CA ILE A 134 10.10 -2.08 4.74
C ILE A 134 9.93 -3.44 5.42
N THR A 135 10.40 -3.54 6.66
CA THR A 135 10.17 -4.71 7.51
C THR A 135 8.77 -4.69 8.10
N LYS A 136 8.27 -5.87 8.49
CA LYS A 136 6.99 -6.01 9.20
C LYS A 136 6.98 -5.19 10.50
N GLU A 137 8.08 -5.24 11.23
CA GLU A 137 8.26 -4.51 12.48
C GLU A 137 8.10 -2.99 12.30
N LEU A 138 8.76 -2.40 11.29
CA LEU A 138 8.64 -0.97 11.00
C LEU A 138 7.20 -0.58 10.61
N TYR A 139 6.53 -1.44 9.84
CA TYR A 139 5.13 -1.22 9.50
C TYR A 139 4.22 -1.26 10.72
N GLU A 140 4.43 -2.20 11.64
CA GLU A 140 3.68 -2.32 12.88
C GLU A 140 3.88 -1.11 13.79
N LEU A 141 5.12 -0.60 13.92
CA LEU A 141 5.42 0.66 14.64
C LEU A 141 4.60 1.83 14.09
N VAL A 142 4.54 1.98 12.76
CA VAL A 142 3.73 3.03 12.10
C VAL A 142 2.24 2.87 12.41
N GLN A 143 1.71 1.65 12.39
CA GLN A 143 0.29 1.43 12.71
C GLN A 143 -0.02 1.72 14.17
N MET A 144 0.89 1.38 15.10
CA MET A 144 0.75 1.72 16.52
C MET A 144 0.76 3.22 16.74
N GLU A 145 1.69 3.94 16.12
CA GLU A 145 1.77 5.40 16.22
C GLU A 145 0.50 6.08 15.68
N LYS A 146 -0.08 5.56 14.60
CA LYS A 146 -1.40 6.02 14.11
C LYS A 146 -2.50 5.82 15.15
N LYS A 147 -2.58 4.63 15.77
CA LYS A 147 -3.58 4.34 16.81
C LYS A 147 -3.43 5.28 18.01
N ARG A 148 -2.19 5.50 18.46
CA ARG A 148 -1.87 6.43 19.56
C ARG A 148 -2.40 7.84 19.28
N ARG A 149 -2.17 8.35 18.06
CA ARG A 149 -2.66 9.68 17.64
C ARG A 149 -4.18 9.75 17.50
N CYS A 150 -4.82 8.67 17.06
CA CYS A 150 -6.28 8.60 16.92
C CYS A 150 -6.98 8.64 18.29
N CYS A 151 -6.49 7.87 19.27
CA CYS A 151 -7.06 7.84 20.62
C CYS A 151 -6.76 9.09 21.47
N SER A 152 -5.84 9.97 21.05
CA SER A 152 -5.54 11.20 21.78
C SER A 152 -6.50 12.36 21.45
N HIS A 153 -7.43 12.18 20.50
CA HIS A 153 -8.43 13.18 20.11
C HIS A 153 -9.80 12.97 20.81
N ASP A 154 -9.85 12.06 21.79
CA ASP A 154 -11.07 11.64 22.52
C ASP A 154 -10.94 11.90 24.04
N LYS A 155 -10.28 13.01 24.42
CA LYS A 155 -10.23 13.48 25.81
C LYS A 155 -10.47 14.98 25.90
#